data_AF-A0AAP6WP25-F1
#
_entry.id   AF-A0AAP6WP25-F1
#
_cell.length_a   1.000
_cell.length_b   1.000
_cell.length_c   1.000
_cell.angle_alpha   90.00
_cell.angle_beta   90.00
_cell.angle_gamma   90.00
#
_symmetry.space_group_name_H-M   'P 1'
#
loop_
_entity.id
_entity.type
_entity.pdbx_description
1 polymer ?
#
loop_
_entity_poly.entity_id
_entity_poly.type
_entity_poly.pdbx_seq_one_letter_code
_entity_poly.pdbx_strand_id
1 'polypeptide(L)'
;MDKFDLELIQKELNKSDYKVVKRIKITKGLVDKLMKEYNACFYCVNFYDAEQDINSDEERKQFNNWTDYYSHDQWGLTNYTVRKEIRYMLNKLKLKSYEKDRCYYLECEESVDLYFYGRDLSEQCDYWFSFYNGEETYCLMNCRRSECREERCKRYKGE
;
A
#
# COMPACT_ATOMS: atom_id res chain seq x y z
N MET A 1 18.39 7.92 -2.83
CA MET A 1 18.69 7.09 -1.67
C MET A 1 20.10 7.37 -1.24
N ASP A 2 20.22 8.48 -0.53
CA ASP A 2 21.37 8.84 0.28
C ASP A 2 21.22 8.27 1.71
N LYS A 3 22.13 8.66 2.61
CA LYS A 3 22.10 8.24 4.01
C LYS A 3 20.82 8.69 4.73
N PHE A 4 20.36 9.91 4.45
CA PHE A 4 19.17 10.48 5.06
C PHE A 4 17.91 9.72 4.66
N ASP A 5 17.78 9.35 3.38
CA ASP A 5 16.70 8.52 2.88
C ASP A 5 16.64 7.16 3.61
N LEU A 6 17.80 6.55 3.89
CA LEU A 6 17.87 5.27 4.63
C LEU A 6 17.44 5.42 6.09
N GLU A 7 17.75 6.55 6.74
CA GLU A 7 17.31 6.85 8.11
C GLU A 7 15.78 7.03 8.17
N LEU A 8 15.19 7.70 7.18
CA LEU A 8 13.73 7.82 7.06
C LEU A 8 13.06 6.45 6.87
N ILE A 9 13.59 5.61 5.99
CA ILE A 9 13.09 4.24 5.80
C ILE A 9 13.16 3.48 7.13
N GLN A 10 14.28 3.51 7.83
CA GLN A 10 14.41 2.79 9.11
C GLN A 10 13.41 3.30 10.15
N LYS A 11 13.18 4.61 10.20
CA LYS A 11 12.18 5.21 11.08
C LYS A 11 10.78 4.70 10.75
N GLU A 12 10.40 4.60 9.47
CA GLU A 12 9.11 4.04 9.04
C GLU A 12 8.97 2.56 9.42
N LEU A 13 9.99 1.76 9.13
CA LEU A 13 9.97 0.31 9.39
C LEU A 13 9.93 -0.03 10.90
N ASN A 14 10.36 0.88 11.76
CA ASN A 14 10.33 0.72 13.22
C ASN A 14 9.03 1.21 13.87
N LYS A 15 8.05 1.73 13.12
CA LYS A 15 6.78 2.23 13.70
C LYS A 15 5.86 1.12 14.19
N SER A 16 6.01 -0.08 13.65
CA SER A 16 5.16 -1.23 13.96
C SER A 16 6.03 -2.44 14.32
N ASP A 17 5.44 -3.38 15.06
CA ASP A 17 6.12 -4.57 15.53
C ASP A 17 6.11 -5.67 14.45
N TYR A 18 6.87 -5.45 13.38
CA TYR A 18 7.00 -6.40 12.27
C TYR A 18 7.94 -7.55 12.67
N LYS A 19 7.43 -8.78 12.59
CA LYS A 19 8.22 -9.99 12.86
C LYS A 19 9.25 -10.26 11.77
N VAL A 20 8.93 -9.84 10.55
CA VAL A 20 9.79 -10.02 9.37
C VAL A 20 9.87 -8.70 8.61
N VAL A 21 11.09 -8.29 8.31
CA VAL A 21 11.38 -7.15 7.43
C VAL A 21 12.39 -7.60 6.38
N LYS A 22 11.98 -7.63 5.12
CA LYS A 22 12.82 -8.10 4.00
C LYS A 22 12.80 -7.09 2.87
N ARG A 23 13.97 -6.72 2.36
CA ARG A 23 14.07 -6.02 1.07
C ARG A 23 13.67 -6.97 -0.05
N ILE A 24 12.87 -6.49 -0.98
CA ILE A 24 12.34 -7.29 -2.09
C ILE A 24 12.32 -6.52 -3.41
N LYS A 25 12.14 -7.26 -4.50
CA LYS A 25 11.72 -6.72 -5.80
C LYS A 25 10.25 -7.05 -6.01
N ILE A 26 9.51 -6.12 -6.61
CA ILE A 26 8.12 -6.39 -6.97
C ILE A 26 8.12 -7.35 -8.16
N THR A 27 7.61 -8.56 -7.98
CA THR A 27 7.47 -9.54 -9.06
C THR A 27 6.01 -9.87 -9.29
N LYS A 28 5.66 -10.29 -10.51
CA LYS A 28 4.31 -10.76 -10.81
C LYS A 28 3.90 -11.90 -9.88
N GLY A 29 4.81 -12.86 -9.63
CA GLY A 29 4.56 -14.00 -8.75
C GLY A 29 4.25 -13.59 -7.31
N LEU A 30 4.96 -12.59 -6.76
CA LEU A 30 4.66 -12.05 -5.44
C LEU A 30 3.26 -11.43 -5.39
N VAL A 31 2.93 -10.54 -6.34
CA VAL A 31 1.63 -9.87 -6.38
C VAL A 31 0.50 -10.88 -6.54
N ASP A 32 0.65 -11.87 -7.42
CA ASP A 32 -0.34 -12.92 -7.62
C ASP A 32 -0.53 -13.79 -6.37
N LYS A 33 0.57 -14.11 -5.66
CA LYS A 33 0.53 -14.84 -4.39
C LYS A 33 -0.28 -14.07 -3.35
N LEU A 34 0.08 -12.82 -3.08
CA LEU A 34 -0.57 -11.99 -2.06
C LEU A 34 -2.06 -11.79 -2.35
N MET A 35 -2.39 -11.53 -3.61
CA MET A 35 -3.80 -11.41 -4.01
C MET A 35 -4.54 -12.74 -3.83
N LYS A 36 -3.91 -13.89 -4.07
CA LYS A 36 -4.59 -15.19 -3.87
C LYS A 36 -4.79 -15.53 -2.39
N GLU A 37 -3.81 -15.21 -1.55
CA GLU A 37 -3.73 -15.64 -0.15
C GLU A 37 -4.64 -14.83 0.77
N TYR A 38 -4.83 -13.54 0.48
CA TYR A 38 -5.59 -12.62 1.33
C TYR A 38 -6.90 -12.20 0.68
N ASN A 39 -7.99 -12.22 1.46
CA ASN A 39 -9.31 -11.85 0.97
C ASN A 39 -9.56 -10.33 0.97
N ALA A 40 -8.81 -9.55 1.77
CA ALA A 40 -8.97 -8.11 1.90
C ALA A 40 -7.64 -7.40 1.61
N CYS A 41 -7.75 -6.20 1.04
CA CYS A 41 -6.59 -5.37 0.75
C CYS A 41 -6.88 -3.90 1.01
N PHE A 42 -5.83 -3.17 1.32
CA PHE A 42 -5.82 -1.73 1.51
C PHE A 42 -4.55 -1.18 0.87
N TYR A 43 -4.60 0.06 0.36
CA TYR A 43 -3.37 0.77 0.04
C TYR A 43 -3.50 2.25 0.36
N CYS A 44 -2.37 2.87 0.67
CA CYS A 44 -2.28 4.31 0.78
C CYS A 44 -1.03 4.88 0.11
N VAL A 45 -1.14 6.16 -0.24
CA VAL A 45 -0.06 6.95 -0.83
C VAL A 45 0.18 8.14 0.07
N ASN A 46 1.38 8.24 0.61
CA ASN A 46 1.82 9.32 1.48
C ASN A 46 2.61 10.34 0.65
N PHE A 47 2.13 11.58 0.54
CA PHE A 47 2.76 12.63 -0.25
C PHE A 47 3.61 13.56 0.61
N TYR A 48 4.76 13.95 0.06
CA TYR A 48 5.77 14.80 0.70
C TYR A 48 6.12 15.97 -0.24
N ASP A 49 5.12 16.72 -0.71
CA ASP A 49 5.33 17.99 -1.42
C ASP A 49 5.78 19.12 -0.47
N ALA A 50 6.35 20.20 -1.00
CA ALA A 50 6.68 21.36 -0.16
C ALA A 50 5.41 22.20 0.02
N GLU A 51 4.95 22.41 1.26
CA GLU A 51 4.16 23.60 1.55
C GLU A 51 5.03 24.85 1.30
N GLN A 52 4.41 26.01 1.05
CA GLN A 52 5.08 27.23 0.56
C GLN A 52 6.25 27.73 1.42
N ASP A 53 6.36 27.26 2.67
CA ASP A 53 7.39 27.67 3.64
C ASP A 53 8.52 26.65 3.86
N ILE A 54 8.52 25.51 3.16
CA ILE A 54 9.59 24.49 3.28
C ILE A 54 10.71 24.80 2.29
N ASN A 55 11.86 25.24 2.82
CA ASN A 55 12.99 25.70 2.02
C ASN A 55 14.05 24.63 1.73
N SER A 56 13.93 23.43 2.31
CA SER A 56 14.88 22.34 2.09
C SER A 56 14.21 21.00 1.75
N ASP A 57 14.86 20.22 0.88
CA ASP A 57 14.41 18.88 0.49
C ASP A 57 14.38 17.91 1.68
N GLU A 58 15.29 18.08 2.66
CA GLU A 58 15.34 17.23 3.85
C GLU A 58 14.15 17.47 4.79
N GLU A 59 13.79 18.73 5.04
CA GLU A 59 12.60 19.07 5.84
C GLU A 59 11.32 18.58 5.14
N ARG A 60 11.23 18.76 3.82
CA ARG A 60 10.10 18.29 3.02
C ARG A 60 9.89 16.79 3.16
N LYS A 61 10.94 15.98 3.02
CA LYS A 61 10.85 14.51 3.12
C LYS A 61 10.46 14.01 4.51
N GLN A 62 10.51 14.84 5.55
CA GLN A 62 10.18 14.44 6.93
C GLN A 62 8.71 14.60 7.28
N PHE A 63 7.97 15.42 6.55
CA PHE A 63 6.58 15.75 6.84
C PHE A 63 5.66 15.24 5.73
N ASN A 64 4.77 14.31 6.09
CA ASN A 64 3.71 13.83 5.19
C ASN A 64 2.58 14.87 5.21
N ASN A 65 2.32 15.51 4.08
CA ASN A 65 1.28 16.55 3.97
C ASN A 65 -0.10 15.95 3.74
N TRP A 66 -0.15 14.90 2.92
CA TRP A 66 -1.39 14.33 2.47
C TRP A 66 -1.27 12.82 2.32
N THR A 67 -2.32 12.11 2.73
CA THR A 67 -2.42 10.67 2.53
C THR A 67 -3.70 10.33 1.78
N ASP A 68 -3.54 9.73 0.61
CA ASP A 68 -4.65 9.12 -0.11
C ASP A 68 -4.83 7.67 0.35
N TYR A 69 -6.04 7.37 0.81
CA TYR A 69 -6.43 6.04 1.29
C TYR A 69 -7.31 5.34 0.27
N TYR A 70 -7.21 4.02 0.18
CA TYR A 70 -8.04 3.19 -0.67
C TYR A 70 -8.39 1.88 0.03
N SER A 71 -9.62 1.80 0.51
CA SER A 71 -10.20 0.63 1.17
C SER A 71 -11.57 0.27 0.58
N HIS A 72 -12.05 -0.93 0.89
CA HIS A 72 -13.29 -1.50 0.36
C HIS A 72 -14.57 -0.98 1.05
N ASP A 73 -14.66 0.32 1.28
CA ASP A 73 -15.77 0.99 1.98
C ASP A 73 -15.66 2.51 1.83
N GLN A 74 -14.45 2.99 1.57
CA GLN A 74 -14.18 4.35 1.17
C GLN A 74 -14.81 4.67 -0.19
N TRP A 75 -15.62 5.74 -0.22
CA TRP A 75 -16.30 6.26 -1.41
C TRP A 75 -17.11 5.23 -2.21
N GLY A 76 -17.54 4.14 -1.56
CA GLY A 76 -18.26 3.06 -2.20
C GLY A 76 -17.40 2.12 -3.04
N LEU A 77 -16.07 2.19 -2.93
CA LEU A 77 -15.15 1.28 -3.60
C LEU A 77 -15.36 -0.16 -3.11
N THR A 78 -15.33 -1.09 -4.04
CA THR A 78 -15.32 -2.52 -3.70
C THR A 78 -13.88 -3.01 -3.52
N ASN A 79 -13.73 -4.14 -2.84
CA ASN A 79 -12.44 -4.83 -2.74
C ASN A 79 -11.87 -5.20 -4.11
N TYR A 80 -12.73 -5.53 -5.08
CA TYR A 80 -12.30 -5.77 -6.46
C TYR A 80 -11.61 -4.56 -7.08
N THR A 81 -12.13 -3.35 -6.86
CA THR A 81 -11.50 -2.12 -7.34
C THR A 81 -10.20 -1.86 -6.62
N VAL A 82 -10.19 -1.94 -5.29
CA VAL A 82 -8.96 -1.75 -4.51
C VAL A 82 -7.87 -2.71 -4.98
N ARG A 83 -8.20 -3.99 -5.18
CA ARG A 83 -7.25 -5.00 -5.68
C ARG A 83 -6.77 -4.71 -7.10
N LYS A 84 -7.62 -4.17 -7.98
CA LYS A 84 -7.21 -3.71 -9.31
C LYS A 84 -6.23 -2.54 -9.23
N GLU A 85 -6.52 -1.54 -8.41
CA GLU A 85 -5.67 -0.38 -8.22
C GLU A 85 -4.31 -0.78 -7.63
N ILE A 86 -4.30 -1.66 -6.61
CA ILE A 86 -3.06 -2.22 -6.06
C ILE A 86 -2.24 -2.92 -7.14
N ARG A 87 -2.86 -3.76 -7.97
CA ARG A 87 -2.15 -4.44 -9.08
C ARG A 87 -1.58 -3.44 -10.07
N TYR A 88 -2.35 -2.42 -10.45
CA TYR A 88 -1.91 -1.36 -11.35
C TYR A 88 -0.69 -0.62 -10.76
N MET A 89 -0.79 -0.18 -9.51
CA MET A 89 0.27 0.57 -8.83
C MET A 89 1.53 -0.26 -8.61
N LEU A 90 1.41 -1.50 -8.12
CA LEU A 90 2.58 -2.40 -7.96
C LEU A 90 3.26 -2.68 -9.31
N ASN A 91 2.50 -2.83 -10.40
CA ASN A 91 3.07 -2.96 -11.74
C ASN A 91 3.81 -1.70 -12.20
N LYS A 92 3.28 -0.50 -11.90
CA LYS A 92 3.92 0.78 -12.22
C LYS A 92 5.24 0.96 -11.43
N LEU A 93 5.24 0.58 -10.16
CA LEU A 93 6.41 0.68 -9.28
C LEU A 93 7.44 -0.42 -9.51
N LYS A 94 7.09 -1.46 -10.28
CA LYS A 94 7.91 -2.64 -10.51
C LYS A 94 9.32 -2.29 -10.93
N LEU A 95 9.50 -1.55 -12.02
CA LEU A 95 10.83 -1.21 -12.56
C LEU A 95 11.64 -0.41 -11.54
N LYS A 96 11.04 0.60 -10.91
CA LYS A 96 11.69 1.42 -9.88
C LYS A 96 12.14 0.59 -8.66
N SER A 97 11.47 -0.53 -8.35
CA SER A 97 11.91 -1.43 -7.28
C SER A 97 13.24 -2.12 -7.60
N TYR A 98 13.58 -2.31 -8.88
CA TYR A 98 14.84 -2.92 -9.31
C TYR A 98 16.05 -2.00 -9.17
N GLU A 99 15.87 -0.68 -9.23
CA GLU A 99 16.96 0.28 -9.36
C GLU A 99 17.72 0.54 -8.05
N LYS A 100 17.04 0.71 -6.92
CA LYS A 100 17.68 1.06 -5.63
C LYS A 100 17.09 0.36 -4.40
N ASP A 101 16.66 -0.90 -4.50
CA ASP A 101 16.14 -1.67 -3.35
C ASP A 101 15.12 -0.92 -2.46
N ARG A 102 14.14 -0.30 -3.10
CA ARG A 102 13.23 0.69 -2.47
C ARG A 102 11.96 0.05 -1.89
N CYS A 103 11.84 -1.27 -2.01
CA CYS A 103 10.64 -2.02 -1.64
C CYS A 103 10.94 -3.03 -0.53
N TYR A 104 10.06 -3.07 0.45
CA TYR A 104 10.17 -3.87 1.66
C TYR A 104 8.91 -4.69 1.83
N TYR A 105 9.11 -5.94 2.22
CA TYR A 105 8.09 -6.90 2.57
C TYR A 105 8.10 -7.07 4.08
N LEU A 106 6.94 -6.90 4.69
CA LEU A 106 6.76 -6.79 6.12
C LEU A 106 5.69 -7.79 6.56
N GLU A 107 5.97 -8.64 7.54
CA GLU A 107 4.98 -9.56 8.11
C GLU A 107 4.73 -9.18 9.57
N CYS A 108 3.45 -9.07 9.95
CA CYS A 108 3.02 -9.06 11.35
C CYS A 108 2.07 -10.26 11.59
N GLU A 109 1.40 -10.32 12.74
CA GLU A 109 0.48 -11.42 13.05
C GLU A 109 -0.76 -11.46 12.16
N GLU A 110 -1.27 -10.29 11.77
CA GLU A 110 -2.58 -10.16 11.15
C GLU A 110 -2.52 -9.80 9.66
N SER A 111 -1.38 -9.28 9.19
CA SER A 111 -1.22 -8.80 7.83
C SER A 111 0.19 -9.02 7.27
N VAL A 112 0.25 -8.88 5.95
CA VAL A 112 1.47 -8.63 5.21
C VAL A 112 1.38 -7.26 4.58
N ASP A 113 2.41 -6.45 4.77
CA ASP A 113 2.52 -5.15 4.15
C ASP A 113 3.67 -5.12 3.13
N LEU A 114 3.47 -4.38 2.05
CA LEU A 114 4.53 -3.92 1.17
C LEU A 114 4.71 -2.42 1.38
N TYR A 115 5.92 -2.02 1.76
CA TYR A 115 6.33 -0.62 1.80
C TYR A 115 7.21 -0.31 0.60
N PHE A 116 6.92 0.76 -0.12
CA PHE A 116 7.76 1.30 -1.17
C PHE A 116 8.13 2.74 -0.83
N TYR A 117 9.39 2.96 -0.51
CA TYR A 117 9.94 4.30 -0.32
C TYR A 117 9.92 5.04 -1.65
N GLY A 118 9.53 6.31 -1.71
CA GLY A 118 9.38 7.08 -2.95
C GLY A 118 9.66 8.59 -2.82
N ARG A 119 10.09 9.06 -1.64
CA ARG A 119 10.29 10.49 -1.36
C ARG A 119 11.42 11.17 -2.16
N ASP A 120 12.41 10.41 -2.65
CA ASP A 120 13.48 10.91 -3.55
C ASP A 120 13.15 10.76 -5.05
N LEU A 121 11.94 10.33 -5.40
CA LEU A 121 11.44 10.31 -6.78
C LEU A 121 10.75 11.63 -7.13
N SER A 122 10.50 11.83 -8.43
CA SER A 122 9.75 12.99 -8.94
C SER A 122 8.34 13.10 -8.35
N GLU A 123 7.69 11.97 -8.06
CA GLU A 123 6.35 11.95 -7.47
C GLU A 123 6.35 12.18 -5.95
N GLN A 124 7.54 12.16 -5.30
CA GLN A 124 7.74 12.51 -3.90
C GLN A 124 6.74 11.86 -2.93
N CYS A 125 6.42 10.58 -3.13
CA CYS A 125 5.44 9.88 -2.31
C CYS A 125 5.86 8.46 -1.97
N ASP A 126 5.55 8.02 -0.75
CA ASP A 126 5.69 6.63 -0.33
C ASP A 126 4.39 5.87 -0.61
N TYR A 127 4.50 4.55 -0.82
CA TYR A 127 3.35 3.67 -1.00
C TYR A 127 3.33 2.57 0.05
N TRP A 128 2.16 2.31 0.59
CA TRP A 128 1.89 1.19 1.47
C TRP A 128 0.77 0.33 0.88
N PHE A 129 0.96 -0.98 0.89
CA PHE A 129 -0.03 -1.96 0.45
C PHE A 129 -0.18 -3.02 1.53
N SER A 130 -1.36 -3.15 2.11
CA SER A 130 -1.65 -4.11 3.16
C SER A 130 -2.55 -5.23 2.65
N PHE A 131 -2.20 -6.45 3.00
CA PHE A 131 -2.90 -7.67 2.65
C PHE A 131 -3.23 -8.43 3.94
N TYR A 132 -4.51 -8.66 4.17
CA TYR A 132 -5.01 -9.23 5.42
C TYR A 132 -6.28 -10.04 5.16
N ASN A 133 -6.67 -10.85 6.15
CA ASN A 133 -7.93 -11.57 6.09
C ASN A 133 -8.99 -10.83 6.91
N GLY A 134 -9.95 -10.23 6.21
CA GLY A 134 -11.16 -9.67 6.81
C GLY A 134 -12.28 -10.71 6.93
N GLU A 135 -13.36 -10.32 7.61
CA GLU A 135 -14.58 -11.12 7.69
C GLU A 135 -15.14 -11.40 6.28
N GLU A 136 -15.50 -12.64 5.98
CA GLU A 136 -15.95 -13.00 4.64
C GLU A 136 -17.29 -12.33 4.28
N THR A 137 -17.21 -11.29 3.45
CA THR A 137 -18.39 -10.62 2.88
C THR A 137 -18.48 -10.88 1.38
N TYR A 138 -19.66 -10.68 0.78
CA TYR A 138 -19.77 -10.77 -0.68
C TYR A 138 -18.88 -9.73 -1.38
N CYS A 139 -18.70 -8.54 -0.82
CA CYS A 139 -17.80 -7.51 -1.34
C CYS A 139 -16.35 -8.02 -1.45
N LEU A 140 -15.86 -8.64 -0.38
CA LEU A 140 -14.48 -9.12 -0.30
C LEU A 140 -14.24 -10.32 -1.22
N MET A 141 -15.19 -11.25 -1.27
CA MET A 141 -14.98 -12.56 -1.90
C MET A 141 -15.40 -12.61 -3.38
N ASN A 142 -16.52 -11.98 -3.73
CA ASN A 142 -17.25 -12.30 -4.97
C ASN A 142 -17.64 -11.09 -5.82
N CYS A 143 -17.64 -9.88 -5.25
CA CYS A 143 -18.05 -8.70 -5.99
C CYS A 143 -17.05 -8.38 -7.11
N ARG A 144 -17.57 -8.05 -8.30
CA ARG A 144 -16.78 -7.61 -9.47
C ARG A 144 -17.14 -6.20 -9.94
N ARG A 145 -17.99 -5.51 -9.17
CA ARG A 145 -18.39 -4.12 -9.47
C ARG A 145 -17.30 -3.17 -9.04
N SER A 146 -17.17 -2.04 -9.72
CA SER A 146 -16.17 -1.05 -9.29
C SER A 146 -16.61 -0.32 -8.02
N GLU A 147 -17.91 -0.07 -7.91
CA GLU A 147 -18.52 0.60 -6.78
C GLU A 147 -19.73 -0.19 -6.29
N CYS A 148 -19.97 -0.21 -4.98
CA CYS A 148 -21.16 -0.80 -4.38
C CYS A 148 -21.64 0.08 -3.22
N ARG A 149 -22.87 0.59 -3.36
CA ARG A 149 -23.60 1.31 -2.28
C ARG A 149 -24.74 0.46 -1.69
N GLU A 150 -24.87 -0.78 -2.15
CA GLU A 150 -25.98 -1.67 -1.79
C GLU A 150 -25.65 -2.54 -0.57
N GLU A 151 -26.58 -2.70 0.36
CA GLU A 151 -26.44 -3.54 1.57
C GLU A 151 -26.09 -5.00 1.25
N ARG A 152 -26.49 -5.51 0.09
CA ARG A 152 -26.19 -6.88 -0.33
C ARG A 152 -24.69 -7.18 -0.43
N CYS A 153 -23.84 -6.17 -0.63
CA CYS A 153 -22.39 -6.34 -0.65
C CYS A 153 -21.82 -6.59 0.77
N LYS A 154 -22.59 -6.24 1.80
CA LYS A 154 -22.24 -6.44 3.22
C LYS A 154 -22.61 -7.84 3.75
N ARG A 155 -23.43 -8.63 3.03
CA ARG A 155 -23.81 -10.00 3.43
C ARG A 155 -23.15 -11.03 2.54
N TYR A 156 -22.68 -12.15 3.10
CA TYR A 156 -22.17 -13.26 2.31
C TYR A 156 -23.33 -14.06 1.69
N LYS A 157 -23.14 -14.62 0.48
CA LYS A 157 -24.15 -15.51 -0.13
C LYS A 157 -24.12 -16.85 0.62
N GLY A 158 -24.93 -16.93 1.67
CA GLY A 158 -24.99 -18.06 2.60
C GLY A 158 -26.00 -17.83 3.72
N GLU A 159 -26.41 -16.57 3.93
CA GLU A 159 -27.57 -16.17 4.75
C GLU A 159 -28.84 -15.97 3.92
#